data_AF-G1K0D4-F1
#
_entry.id   AF-G1K0D4-F1
#
_cell.length_a   1.000
_cell.length_b   1.000
_cell.length_c   1.000
_cell.angle_alpha   90.00
_cell.angle_beta   90.00
_cell.angle_gamma   90.00
#
_symmetry.space_group_name_H-M   'P 1'
#
loop_
_entity.id
_entity.type
_entity.pdbx_description
1 polymer ?
#
loop_
_entity_poly.entity_id
_entity_poly.type
_entity_poly.pdbx_seq_one_letter_code
_entity_poly.pdbx_strand_id
1 'polypeptide(L)' 'MTEGTVTVKTRKFMTNRLLCRKQMVVDVTHPGQPSVKKTEIREKLAKMYKVTPDVVFCFGFRTNFGGGKSSGFGLIYDTL' A
#
# COMPACT_ATOMS: atom_id res chain seq x y z
N MET A 1 23.68 -8.94 4.99
CA MET A 1 22.22 -8.82 5.26
C MET A 1 21.57 -8.33 3.98
N THR A 2 20.97 -9.24 3.20
CA THR A 2 20.34 -8.88 1.92
C THR A 2 19.22 -7.87 2.19
N GLU A 3 19.28 -6.70 1.56
CA GLU A 3 18.18 -5.74 1.55
C GLU A 3 16.94 -6.45 0.98
N GLY A 4 16.05 -6.85 1.88
CA GLY A 4 14.88 -7.63 1.52
C GLY A 4 13.98 -6.79 0.62
N THR A 5 13.75 -7.27 -0.60
CA THR A 5 12.85 -6.60 -1.55
C THR A 5 11.48 -6.39 -0.91
N VAL A 6 11.09 -5.14 -0.70
CA VAL A 6 9.77 -4.80 -0.15
C VAL A 6 8.70 -5.17 -1.18
N THR A 7 7.83 -6.11 -0.82
CA THR A 7 6.73 -6.58 -1.66
C THR A 7 5.40 -6.07 -1.13
N VAL A 8 4.56 -5.56 -2.04
CA VAL A 8 3.22 -5.05 -1.73
C VAL A 8 2.20 -6.00 -2.33
N LYS A 9 1.22 -6.41 -1.52
CA LYS A 9 0.07 -7.21 -1.94
C LYS A 9 -1.20 -6.51 -1.53
N THR A 10 -2.25 -6.65 -2.34
CA THR A 10 -3.55 -6.05 -2.09
C THR A 10 -4.60 -7.14 -1.88
N ARG A 11 -5.45 -6.97 -0.87
CA ARG A 11 -6.58 -7.86 -0.57
C ARG A 11 -7.88 -7.05 -0.49
N LYS A 12 -9.01 -7.75 -0.63
CA LYS A 12 -10.36 -7.17 -0.51
C LYS A 12 -10.52 -5.91 -1.38
N PHE A 13 -10.04 -5.98 -2.62
CA PHE A 13 -10.17 -4.87 -3.57
C PHE A 13 -11.63 -4.63 -3.89
N MET A 14 -12.06 -3.37 -3.80
CA MET A 14 -13.42 -2.94 -4.09
C MET A 14 -13.39 -1.65 -4.88
N THR A 15 -14.18 -1.61 -5.96
CA THR A 15 -14.43 -0.38 -6.72
C THR A 15 -15.65 0.30 -6.14
N ASN A 16 -15.49 1.50 -5.57
CA ASN A 16 -16.58 2.31 -5.03
C ASN A 16 -16.85 3.50 -5.95
N ARG A 17 -17.80 3.33 -6.87
CA ARG A 17 -18.18 4.37 -7.84
C ARG A 17 -18.91 5.56 -7.22
N LEU A 18 -19.57 5.37 -6.08
CA LEU A 18 -20.26 6.46 -5.36
C LEU A 18 -19.30 7.50 -4.83
N LEU A 19 -18.06 7.08 -4.53
CA LEU A 19 -16.99 7.94 -4.01
C LEU A 19 -15.84 8.12 -5.00
N CYS A 20 -16.04 7.77 -6.27
CA CYS A 20 -15.04 7.86 -7.34
C CYS A 20 -13.65 7.30 -6.93
N ARG A 21 -13.64 6.16 -6.23
CA ARG A 21 -12.39 5.58 -5.71
C ARG A 21 -12.40 4.06 -5.71
N LYS A 22 -11.20 3.49 -5.78
CA LYS A 22 -10.91 2.08 -5.46
C LYS A 22 -10.40 2.03 -4.03
N GLN A 23 -10.86 1.05 -3.26
CA GLN A 23 -10.47 0.85 -1.88
C GLN A 23 -10.01 -0.60 -1.66
N MET A 24 -8.95 -0.77 -0.87
CA MET A 24 -8.33 -2.07 -0.66
C MET A 24 -7.57 -2.14 0.67
N VAL A 25 -7.32 -3.36 1.13
CA VAL A 25 -6.36 -3.64 2.20
C VAL A 25 -4.99 -3.86 1.56
N VAL A 26 -3.95 -3.23 2.12
CA VAL A 26 -2.57 -3.29 1.64
C VAL A 26 -1.73 -4.05 2.65
N ASP A 27 -1.17 -5.18 2.23
CA ASP A 27 -0.20 -5.94 3.01
C ASP A 27 1.20 -5.70 2.44
N VAL A 28 2.14 -5.35 3.31
CA VAL A 28 3.53 -5.03 2.95
C VAL A 28 4.45 -6.01 3.64
N THR A 29 5.20 -6.78 2.87
CA THR A 29 6.25 -7.68 3.39
C THR A 29 7.61 -7.05 3.13
N HIS A 30 8.37 -6.81 4.20
CA HIS A 30 9.62 -6.05 4.20
C HIS A 30 10.64 -6.75 5.13
N PRO A 31 11.20 -7.89 4.68
CA PRO A 31 12.11 -8.67 5.50
C PRO A 31 13.41 -7.89 5.77
N GLY A 32 13.85 -7.89 7.02
CA GLY A 32 15.08 -7.19 7.43
C GLY A 32 14.95 -5.67 7.59
N GLN A 33 13.78 -5.09 7.32
CA GLN A 33 13.49 -3.69 7.63
C GLN A 33 12.48 -3.57 8.79
N PRO A 34 12.63 -2.59 9.68
CA PRO A 34 11.70 -2.39 10.79
C PRO A 34 10.35 -1.79 10.33
N SER A 35 10.37 -0.91 9.33
CA SER A 35 9.16 -0.34 8.72
C SER A 35 9.46 0.21 7.33
N VAL A 36 8.41 0.40 6.52
CA VAL A 36 8.49 0.98 5.16
C VAL A 36 7.85 2.35 5.17
N LYS A 37 8.47 3.31 4.46
CA LYS A 37 7.90 4.65 4.29
C LYS A 37 6.62 4.60 3.46
N LYS A 38 5.61 5.40 3.83
CA LYS A 38 4.35 5.49 3.07
C LYS A 38 4.55 5.95 1.63
N THR A 39 5.58 6.76 1.36
CA THR A 39 5.92 7.23 0.00
C THR A 39 6.30 6.08 -0.92
N GLU A 40 7.10 5.14 -0.45
CA GLU A 40 7.51 3.96 -1.24
C GLU A 40 6.33 3.03 -1.53
N ILE A 41 5.44 2.83 -0.55
CA ILE A 41 4.22 2.04 -0.71
C ILE A 41 3.30 2.71 -1.74
N ARG A 42 3.15 4.03 -1.66
CA ARG A 42 2.37 4.85 -2.60
C ARG A 42 2.89 4.70 -4.02
N GLU A 43 4.19 4.82 -4.23
CA GLU A 43 4.82 4.66 -5.55
C GLU A 43 4.65 3.24 -6.11
N LYS A 44 4.76 2.21 -5.28
CA LYS A 44 4.54 0.82 -5.70
C LYS A 44 3.09 0.56 -6.10
N LEU A 45 2.13 1.07 -5.33
CA LEU A 45 0.71 0.97 -5.68
C LEU A 45 0.39 1.76 -6.95
N ALA A 46 0.97 2.95 -7.11
CA ALA A 46 0.83 3.77 -8.31
C ALA A 46 1.31 3.03 -9.57
N LYS A 47 2.50 2.42 -9.50
CA LYS A 47 3.04 1.57 -10.58
C LYS A 47 2.18 0.35 -10.85
N MET A 48 1.72 -0.35 -9.81
CA MET A 48 0.91 -1.58 -9.93
C MET A 48 -0.44 -1.32 -10.61
N TYR A 49 -1.10 -0.21 -10.27
CA TYR A 49 -2.41 0.15 -10.81
C TYR A 49 -2.37 1.14 -11.97
N LYS A 50 -1.18 1.50 -12.45
CA LYS A 50 -0.97 2.45 -13.56
C LYS A 50 -1.66 3.80 -13.33
N VAL A 51 -1.48 4.35 -12.12
CA VAL A 51 -2.00 5.66 -11.72
C VAL A 51 -0.85 6.57 -11.26
N THR A 52 -1.11 7.87 -11.16
CA THR A 52 -0.15 8.80 -10.56
C THR A 52 -0.12 8.59 -9.03
N PRO A 53 1.03 8.81 -8.37
CA PRO A 53 1.12 8.66 -6.92
C PRO A 53 0.24 9.67 -6.16
N ASP A 54 -0.11 10.80 -6.76
CA ASP A 54 -0.89 11.88 -6.11
C ASP A 54 -2.32 11.46 -5.77
N VAL A 55 -2.91 10.54 -6.54
CA VAL A 55 -4.27 10.03 -6.30
C VAL A 55 -4.29 8.82 -5.34
N VAL A 56 -3.13 8.39 -4.83
CA VAL A 56 -2.98 7.20 -3.98
C VAL A 56 -2.77 7.59 -2.51
N PHE A 57 -3.75 7.25 -1.67
CA PHE A 57 -3.73 7.53 -0.24
C PHE A 57 -3.58 6.24 0.57
N CYS A 58 -2.53 6.19 1.38
CA CYS A 58 -2.15 5.03 2.19
C CYS A 58 -2.23 5.41 3.69
N PHE A 59 -3.05 4.70 4.47
CA PHE A 59 -3.28 5.02 5.89
C PHE A 59 -3.52 3.77 6.75
N GLY A 60 -3.56 3.97 8.08
CA GLY A 60 -3.90 2.91 9.03
C GLY A 60 -2.90 1.74 9.08
N PHE A 61 -1.62 1.99 8.78
CA PHE A 61 -0.60 0.95 8.81
C PHE A 61 -0.28 0.50 10.23
N ARG A 62 -0.32 -0.81 10.46
CA ARG A 62 0.09 -1.48 11.68
C ARG A 62 1.09 -2.57 11.36
N THR A 63 2.25 -2.51 11.99
CA THR A 63 3.28 -3.56 11.91
C THR A 63 2.87 -4.73 12.79
N ASN A 64 3.03 -5.95 12.28
CA ASN A 64 2.79 -7.17 13.04
C ASN A 64 3.86 -7.33 14.13
N PHE A 65 3.48 -7.99 15.24
CA PHE A 65 4.45 -8.39 16.26
C PHE A 65 5.51 -9.31 15.64
N GLY A 66 6.78 -9.06 15.96
CA GLY A 66 7.92 -9.72 15.31
C GLY A 66 8.42 -9.06 14.01
N GLY A 67 7.76 -8.00 13.52
CA GLY A 67 8.24 -7.20 12.39
C GLY A 67 8.12 -7.90 11.02
N GLY A 68 8.72 -7.29 9.99
CA GLY A 68 8.81 -7.84 8.63
C GLY A 68 7.50 -7.86 7.82
N LYS A 69 6.35 -7.65 8.46
CA LYS A 69 5.04 -7.53 7.84
C LYS A 69 4.25 -6.38 8.45
N SER A 70 3.55 -5.64 7.59
CA SER A 70 2.64 -4.58 7.98
C SER A 70 1.36 -4.69 7.17
N SER A 71 0.24 -4.31 7.76
CA SER A 71 -1.06 -4.24 7.10
C SER A 71 -1.63 -2.83 7.24
N GLY A 72 -2.31 -2.35 6.22
CA GLY A 72 -2.92 -1.03 6.19
C GLY A 72 -4.01 -0.93 5.14
N PHE A 73 -4.46 0.30 4.87
CA PHE A 73 -5.50 0.59 3.89
C PHE A 73 -4.95 1.46 2.77
N GLY A 74 -5.46 1.22 1.56
CA GLY A 74 -5.16 1.98 0.36
C GLY A 74 -6.44 2.48 -0.30
N LEU A 75 -6.45 3.76 -0.67
CA LEU A 75 -7.46 4.39 -1.51
C LEU A 75 -6.78 4.91 -2.78
N ILE A 76 -7.41 4.68 -3.92
CA ILE A 76 -6.98 5.24 -5.20
C ILE A 76 -8.18 6.00 -5.76
N TYR A 77 -8.06 7.32 -5.87
CA TYR A 77 -9.12 8.15 -6.44
C TYR A 77 -8.99 8.22 -7.97
N ASP A 78 -10.12 8.43 -8.66
CA ASP A 78 -10.14 8.62 -10.11
C ASP A 78 -9.63 10.04 -10.50
N THR A 79 -9.78 11.03 -9.61
CA THR A 79 -9.30 12.41 -9.77
C THR A 79 -8.69 12.95 -8.47
N LEU A 80 -7.92 14.04 -8.54
CA LEU A 80 -7.40 14.77 -7.38
C LEU A 80 -8.50 15.59 -6.68
#